data_AF-A0A1M3L3N2-F1
#
_entry.id   AF-A0A1M3L3N2-F1
#
_cell.length_a   1.000
_cell.length_b   1.000
_cell.length_c   1.000
_cell.angle_alpha   90.00
_cell.angle_beta   90.00
_cell.angle_gamma   90.00
#
_symmetry.space_group_name_H-M   'P 1'
#
loop_
_entity.id
_entity.type
_entity.pdbx_description
1 polymer ?
#
loop_
_entity_poly.entity_id
_entity_poly.type
_entity_poly.pdbx_seq_one_letter_code
_entity_poly.pdbx_strand_id
1 'polypeptide(L)'
;MQLRDLIGREIQDILFTEETYDKSEYIALMTADCYMVLDEGLVIGFPLSISGDTVWIRELDPSARSYFPPMKKMWWQRRGQVSAASDIKGRRITSIVGYTSEDVGEDEPDRTFFELDSGVLITHVPMRPVGIHVGLYVHASIREVEVQYGKDWIRISG
;
A
#
# COMPACT_ATOMS: atom_id res chain seq x y z
N MET A 1 0.85 0.22 17.56
CA MET A 1 2.23 0.74 17.42
C MET A 1 2.13 2.16 16.87
N GLN A 2 3.11 3.05 17.08
CA GLN A 2 3.08 4.40 16.49
C GLN A 2 3.58 4.35 15.04
N LEU A 3 3.09 5.23 14.16
CA LEU A 3 3.55 5.30 12.76
C LEU A 3 5.06 5.54 12.67
N ARG A 4 5.60 6.39 13.56
CA ARG A 4 7.05 6.65 13.65
C ARG A 4 7.89 5.40 13.92
N ASP A 5 7.32 4.39 14.59
CA ASP A 5 8.03 3.15 14.93
C ASP A 5 8.28 2.28 13.67
N LEU A 6 7.62 2.61 12.56
CA LEU A 6 7.81 1.96 11.26
C LEU A 6 9.04 2.50 10.51
N ILE A 7 9.53 3.69 10.87
CA ILE A 7 10.71 4.28 10.23
C ILE A 7 11.93 3.40 10.51
N GLY A 8 12.67 3.06 9.46
CA GLY A 8 13.85 2.20 9.50
C GLY A 8 13.56 0.70 9.39
N ARG A 9 12.30 0.28 9.53
CA ARG A 9 11.86 -1.12 9.36
C ARG A 9 11.97 -1.54 7.89
N GLU A 10 12.38 -2.78 7.67
CA GLU A 10 12.50 -3.37 6.34
C GLU A 10 11.21 -4.10 5.93
N ILE A 11 10.74 -3.89 4.71
CA ILE A 11 9.57 -4.58 4.15
C ILE A 11 9.99 -5.96 3.65
N GLN A 12 9.51 -7.02 4.30
CA GLN A 12 9.76 -8.39 3.89
C GLN A 12 8.73 -8.89 2.87
N ASP A 13 7.48 -8.44 2.98
CA ASP A 13 6.42 -8.79 2.04
C ASP A 13 5.24 -7.83 2.11
N ILE A 14 4.40 -7.88 1.08
CA ILE A 14 3.09 -7.24 1.02
C ILE A 14 2.10 -8.35 0.69
N LEU A 15 1.11 -8.56 1.54
CA LEU A 15 0.13 -9.63 1.39
C LEU A 15 -1.25 -9.03 1.22
N PHE A 16 -2.15 -9.70 0.51
CA PHE A 16 -3.53 -9.28 0.35
C PHE A 16 -4.50 -10.46 0.44
N THR A 17 -5.69 -10.22 0.96
CA THR A 17 -6.84 -11.13 0.81
C THR A 17 -7.72 -10.64 -0.35
N GLU A 18 -8.43 -11.53 -1.02
CA GLU A 18 -9.46 -11.14 -1.99
C GLU A 18 -10.79 -11.68 -1.50
N GLU A 19 -11.71 -10.79 -1.11
CA GLU A 19 -13.09 -11.18 -0.88
C GLU A 19 -13.92 -10.92 -2.13
N THR A 20 -14.30 -11.99 -2.81
CA THR A 20 -15.25 -11.94 -3.92
C THR A 20 -16.66 -12.07 -3.38
N TYR A 21 -17.52 -11.10 -3.70
CA TYR A 21 -18.94 -11.17 -3.41
C TYR A 21 -19.70 -11.59 -4.67
N ASP A 22 -20.39 -12.71 -4.59
CA ASP A 22 -21.29 -13.21 -5.64
C ASP A 22 -22.74 -12.88 -5.27
N LYS A 23 -23.25 -11.79 -5.81
CA LYS A 23 -24.70 -11.58 -5.95
C LYS A 23 -25.03 -11.90 -7.40
N SER A 24 -26.11 -12.63 -7.61
CA SER A 24 -26.58 -13.32 -8.83
C SER A 24 -26.49 -12.62 -10.20
N GLU A 25 -26.01 -11.37 -10.28
CA GLU A 25 -25.82 -10.61 -11.52
C GLU A 25 -24.44 -9.92 -11.64
N TYR A 26 -23.60 -9.89 -10.60
CA TYR A 26 -22.26 -9.28 -10.61
C TYR A 26 -21.30 -9.96 -9.62
N ILE A 27 -20.11 -10.34 -10.09
CA ILE A 27 -18.96 -10.63 -9.22
C ILE A 27 -18.24 -9.29 -8.99
N ALA A 28 -18.24 -8.80 -7.75
CA ALA A 28 -17.46 -7.64 -7.35
C ALA A 28 -16.36 -8.07 -6.36
N LEU A 29 -15.15 -7.53 -6.54
CA LEU A 29 -14.16 -7.49 -5.46
C LEU A 29 -14.67 -6.48 -4.44
N MET A 30 -15.04 -6.93 -3.24
CA MET A 30 -15.59 -6.04 -2.22
C MET A 30 -14.51 -5.41 -1.35
N THR A 31 -13.47 -6.18 -1.04
CA THR A 31 -12.46 -5.82 -0.04
C THR A 31 -11.21 -6.65 -0.31
N ALA A 32 -10.05 -6.00 -0.39
CA ALA A 32 -8.79 -6.65 -0.05
C ALA A 32 -8.28 -6.01 1.22
N ASP A 33 -8.07 -6.82 2.27
CA ASP A 33 -7.18 -6.39 3.33
C ASP A 33 -5.76 -6.49 2.81
N CYS A 34 -5.00 -5.42 2.96
CA CYS A 34 -3.58 -5.39 2.63
C CYS A 34 -2.75 -5.38 3.92
N TYR A 35 -1.82 -6.33 3.98
CA TYR A 35 -0.90 -6.53 5.08
C TYR A 35 0.51 -6.17 4.62
N MET A 36 1.27 -5.49 5.47
CA MET A 36 2.71 -5.32 5.29
C MET A 36 3.42 -6.19 6.32
N VAL A 37 4.29 -7.07 5.84
CA VAL A 37 5.16 -7.88 6.68
C VAL A 37 6.50 -7.16 6.76
N LEU A 38 6.88 -6.78 7.97
CA LEU A 38 8.12 -6.10 8.29
C LEU A 38 9.14 -7.08 8.87
N ASP A 39 10.35 -6.59 9.13
CA ASP A 39 11.37 -7.33 9.87
C ASP A 39 10.84 -7.94 11.18
N GLU A 40 11.51 -9.02 11.61
CA GLU A 40 11.09 -9.81 12.78
C GLU A 40 9.70 -10.48 12.63
N GLY A 41 9.11 -10.46 11.42
CA GLY A 41 7.80 -11.03 11.14
C GLY A 41 6.64 -10.19 11.65
N LEU A 42 6.87 -8.90 11.96
CA LEU A 42 5.83 -8.00 12.39
C LEU A 42 4.83 -7.76 11.24
N VAL A 43 3.55 -8.05 11.47
CA VAL A 43 2.49 -7.84 10.48
C VAL A 43 1.62 -6.66 10.88
N ILE A 44 1.47 -5.71 9.97
CA ILE A 44 0.62 -4.53 10.15
C ILE A 44 -0.39 -4.41 9.00
N GLY A 45 -1.51 -3.74 9.27
CA GLY A 45 -2.38 -3.22 8.21
C GLY A 45 -1.84 -1.91 7.65
N PHE A 46 -2.16 -1.60 6.39
CA PHE A 46 -1.87 -0.28 5.83
C PHE A 46 -2.68 0.81 6.55
N PRO A 47 -2.04 1.87 7.06
CA PRO A 47 -2.76 2.98 7.68
C PRO A 47 -3.48 3.81 6.62
N LEU A 48 -4.79 4.02 6.79
CA LEU A 48 -5.61 4.80 5.86
C LEU A 48 -5.44 6.32 6.06
N SER A 49 -5.01 6.71 7.27
CA SER A 49 -4.77 8.10 7.64
C SER A 49 -3.62 8.18 8.64
N ILE A 50 -2.92 9.31 8.58
CA ILE A 50 -1.88 9.70 9.53
C ILE A 50 -2.43 10.48 10.74
N SER A 51 -3.70 10.87 10.74
CA SER A 51 -4.31 11.64 11.85
C SER A 51 -4.42 10.85 13.16
N GLY A 52 -4.37 9.51 13.10
CA GLY A 52 -4.44 8.64 14.27
C GLY A 52 -3.10 8.30 14.89
N ASP A 53 -1.97 8.73 14.29
CA ASP A 53 -0.57 8.44 14.66
C ASP A 53 -0.22 6.96 14.93
N THR A 54 -1.17 6.05 14.73
CA THR A 54 -1.10 4.67 15.16
C THR A 54 -1.33 3.73 14.00
N VAL A 55 -0.60 2.63 14.02
CA VAL A 55 -0.73 1.51 13.10
C VAL A 55 -1.19 0.28 13.85
N TRP A 56 -2.10 -0.46 13.22
CA TRP A 56 -2.68 -1.68 13.76
C TRP A 56 -1.78 -2.87 13.46
N ILE A 57 -1.34 -3.54 14.53
CA ILE A 57 -0.74 -4.87 14.43
C ILE A 57 -1.87 -5.84 14.09
N ARG A 58 -1.63 -6.72 13.13
CA ARG A 58 -2.63 -7.67 12.61
C ARG A 58 -2.13 -9.10 12.80
N GLU A 59 -3.07 -10.00 13.06
CA GLU A 59 -2.84 -11.41 12.77
C GLU A 59 -2.97 -11.61 11.26
N LEU A 60 -2.08 -12.40 10.68
CA LEU A 60 -2.11 -12.66 9.26
C LEU A 60 -3.25 -13.63 8.92
N ASP A 61 -4.11 -13.25 7.99
CA ASP A 61 -5.15 -14.14 7.48
C ASP A 61 -4.51 -15.35 6.76
N PRO A 62 -4.91 -16.60 7.07
CA PRO A 62 -4.37 -17.79 6.41
C PRO A 62 -4.58 -17.84 4.89
N SER A 63 -5.57 -17.10 4.37
CA SER A 63 -5.87 -16.97 2.95
C SER A 63 -5.07 -15.86 2.25
N ALA A 64 -4.37 -15.01 3.00
CA ALA A 64 -3.59 -13.90 2.44
C ALA A 64 -2.50 -14.41 1.50
N ARG A 65 -2.36 -13.74 0.36
CA ARG A 65 -1.42 -14.09 -0.71
C ARG A 65 -0.40 -12.99 -0.90
N SER A 66 0.83 -13.37 -1.20
CA SER A 66 1.89 -12.40 -1.48
C SER A 66 1.66 -11.68 -2.80
N TYR A 67 1.82 -10.36 -2.74
CA TYR A 67 1.90 -9.46 -3.90
C TYR A 67 3.19 -9.71 -4.71
N PHE A 68 4.18 -10.38 -4.12
CA PHE A 68 5.44 -10.76 -4.73
C PHE A 68 5.51 -12.29 -4.93
N PRO A 69 4.68 -12.88 -5.81
CA PRO A 69 4.65 -14.31 -5.99
C PRO A 69 6.04 -14.84 -6.40
N PRO A 70 6.45 -16.02 -5.91
CA PRO A 70 7.69 -16.64 -6.33
C PRO A 70 7.68 -16.80 -7.85
N MET A 71 8.63 -16.15 -8.52
CA MET A 71 8.72 -15.96 -9.98
C MET A 71 8.15 -17.14 -10.80
N LYS A 72 6.85 -17.09 -11.12
CA LYS A 72 6.31 -17.67 -12.34
C LYS A 72 6.04 -16.50 -13.25
N LYS A 73 6.93 -16.28 -14.23
CA LYS A 73 6.84 -15.21 -15.23
C LYS A 73 5.44 -15.18 -15.82
N MET A 74 4.60 -14.28 -15.34
CA MET A 74 3.28 -14.03 -15.90
C MET A 74 3.45 -13.18 -17.16
N TRP A 75 2.80 -13.59 -18.24
CA TRP A 75 3.00 -13.06 -19.59
C TRP A 75 2.65 -11.57 -19.74
N TRP A 76 1.87 -11.00 -18.82
CA TRP A 76 1.54 -9.57 -18.80
C TRP A 76 2.65 -8.66 -18.22
N GLN A 77 3.67 -9.22 -17.55
CA GLN A 77 4.87 -8.47 -17.13
C GLN A 77 5.76 -8.00 -18.30
N ARG A 78 5.42 -8.32 -19.56
CA ARG A 78 6.18 -7.93 -20.75
C ARG A 78 5.95 -6.51 -21.27
N ARG A 79 5.03 -5.73 -20.68
CA ARG A 79 4.73 -4.35 -21.14
C ARG A 79 5.23 -3.29 -20.17
N GLY A 80 6.54 -3.22 -19.95
CA GLY A 80 7.24 -2.00 -19.49
C GLY A 80 6.89 -1.43 -18.10
N GLN A 81 5.92 -1.97 -17.37
CA GLN A 81 5.63 -1.62 -15.98
C GLN A 81 6.54 -2.42 -15.05
N VAL A 82 7.69 -1.80 -14.77
CA VAL A 82 8.47 -1.78 -13.51
C VAL A 82 8.52 -3.04 -12.64
N SER A 83 9.76 -3.29 -12.23
CA SER A 83 10.33 -4.05 -11.12
C SER A 83 9.69 -3.88 -9.71
N ALA A 84 8.36 -3.77 -9.61
CA ALA A 84 7.64 -3.45 -8.37
C ALA A 84 8.05 -4.31 -7.16
N ALA A 85 8.39 -5.59 -7.37
CA ALA A 85 8.87 -6.44 -6.30
C ALA A 85 10.24 -6.02 -5.74
N SER A 86 11.24 -5.77 -6.59
CA SER A 86 12.59 -5.38 -6.12
C SER A 86 12.70 -3.92 -5.69
N ASP A 87 11.72 -3.10 -6.07
CA ASP A 87 11.62 -1.71 -5.65
C ASP A 87 10.97 -1.55 -4.27
N ILE A 88 10.41 -2.62 -3.72
CA ILE A 88 9.67 -2.62 -2.45
C ILE A 88 10.21 -3.68 -1.48
N LYS A 89 10.30 -4.94 -1.89
CA LYS A 89 10.75 -6.05 -1.04
C LYS A 89 12.22 -5.88 -0.69
N GLY A 90 12.54 -5.95 0.60
CA GLY A 90 13.86 -5.70 1.18
C GLY A 90 14.20 -4.22 1.33
N ARG A 91 13.26 -3.30 1.07
CA ARG A 91 13.50 -1.86 1.24
C ARG A 91 13.09 -1.38 2.61
N ARG A 92 13.78 -0.35 3.10
CA ARG A 92 13.47 0.28 4.38
C ARG A 92 12.52 1.45 4.20
N ILE A 93 11.60 1.59 5.14
CA ILE A 93 10.75 2.77 5.25
C ILE A 93 11.62 3.92 5.80
N THR A 94 11.61 5.06 5.12
CA THR A 94 12.41 6.25 5.50
C THR A 94 11.55 7.42 5.92
N SER A 95 10.36 7.54 5.34
CA SER A 95 9.37 8.52 5.76
C SER A 95 7.96 8.02 5.51
N ILE A 96 7.01 8.63 6.19
CA ILE A 96 5.58 8.43 5.97
C ILE A 96 5.00 9.79 5.60
N VAL A 97 4.37 9.87 4.44
CA VAL A 97 3.74 11.09 3.94
C VAL A 97 2.24 10.89 4.00
N GLY A 98 1.48 11.91 4.38
CA GLY A 98 0.05 11.83 4.15
C GLY A 98 -0.67 13.15 4.09
N TYR A 99 -1.87 13.07 3.51
CA TYR A 99 -2.70 14.21 3.18
C TYR A 99 -3.82 14.35 4.20
N THR A 100 -3.99 15.56 4.73
CA THR A 100 -4.92 15.84 5.82
C THR A 100 -6.24 16.45 5.36
N SER A 101 -6.36 16.86 4.09
CA SER A 101 -7.53 17.63 3.64
C SER A 101 -8.81 16.80 3.61
N GLU A 102 -9.91 17.38 4.07
CA GLU A 102 -11.26 16.79 3.94
C GLU A 102 -11.73 16.76 2.46
N ASP A 103 -11.05 17.51 1.58
CA ASP A 103 -11.39 17.72 0.16
C ASP A 103 -10.94 16.59 -0.79
N VAL A 104 -10.24 15.57 -0.30
CA VAL A 104 -9.96 14.38 -1.10
C VAL A 104 -11.23 13.54 -1.11
N GLY A 105 -11.97 13.59 -2.22
CA GLY A 105 -13.31 13.01 -2.36
C GLY A 105 -13.39 11.54 -1.96
N GLU A 106 -14.61 11.06 -1.68
CA GLU A 106 -14.95 9.72 -1.17
C GLU A 106 -14.42 8.53 -2.02
N ASP A 107 -13.80 8.81 -3.18
CA ASP A 107 -13.40 7.86 -4.23
C ASP A 107 -11.87 7.74 -4.45
N GLU A 108 -11.03 8.33 -3.61
CA GLU A 108 -9.57 8.38 -3.84
C GLU A 108 -8.74 7.44 -2.93
N PRO A 109 -7.65 6.86 -3.46
CA PRO A 109 -6.77 5.94 -2.72
C PRO A 109 -6.19 6.57 -1.45
N ASP A 110 -5.93 5.71 -0.47
CA ASP A 110 -5.63 6.06 0.91
C ASP A 110 -4.52 7.11 1.06
N ARG A 111 -4.75 8.05 1.97
CA ARG A 111 -3.99 9.30 2.16
C ARG A 111 -2.63 9.12 2.83
N THR A 112 -2.11 7.89 2.92
CA THR A 112 -0.84 7.60 3.60
C THR A 112 0.11 6.82 2.70
N PHE A 113 1.27 7.39 2.45
CA PHE A 113 2.32 6.83 1.62
C PHE A 113 3.53 6.48 2.47
N PHE A 114 4.11 5.30 2.23
CA PHE A 114 5.42 4.93 2.77
C PHE A 114 6.49 5.26 1.73
N GLU A 115 7.42 6.15 2.07
CA GLU A 115 8.60 6.44 1.26
C GLU A 115 9.72 5.48 1.64
N LEU A 116 10.28 4.81 0.64
CA LEU A 116 11.32 3.79 0.79
C LEU A 116 12.71 4.40 0.57
N ASP A 117 13.76 3.71 0.99
CA ASP A 117 15.17 4.15 0.80
C ASP A 117 15.56 4.39 -0.66
N SER A 118 14.81 3.82 -1.61
CA SER A 118 14.96 4.02 -3.05
C SER A 118 14.36 5.34 -3.55
N GLY A 119 13.59 6.05 -2.71
CA GLY A 119 12.77 7.21 -3.08
C GLY A 119 11.40 6.83 -3.67
N VAL A 120 11.09 5.54 -3.79
CA VAL A 120 9.77 5.04 -4.19
C VAL A 120 8.76 5.26 -3.08
N LEU A 121 7.51 5.59 -3.43
CA LEU A 121 6.41 5.67 -2.50
C LEU A 121 5.36 4.60 -2.79
N ILE A 122 4.83 3.97 -1.74
CA ILE A 122 3.76 2.99 -1.85
C ILE A 122 2.56 3.38 -1.00
N THR A 123 1.35 3.11 -1.49
CA THR A 123 0.09 3.25 -0.74
C THR A 123 -0.88 2.13 -1.10
N HIS A 124 -1.77 1.82 -0.17
CA HIS A 124 -2.85 0.87 -0.38
C HIS A 124 -4.03 1.53 -1.12
N VAL A 125 -4.75 0.71 -1.88
CA VAL A 125 -5.95 1.10 -2.61
C VAL A 125 -7.07 0.11 -2.24
N PRO A 126 -8.03 0.51 -1.38
CA PRO A 126 -9.02 -0.39 -0.83
C PRO A 126 -10.13 -0.73 -1.83
N MET A 127 -10.59 0.23 -2.64
CA MET A 127 -11.53 0.05 -3.75
C MET A 127 -11.75 1.36 -4.53
N ARG A 128 -12.18 1.29 -5.80
CA ARG A 128 -12.84 2.42 -6.50
C ARG A 128 -14.28 2.03 -6.87
N PRO A 129 -15.29 2.92 -6.70
CA PRO A 129 -16.69 2.61 -7.01
C PRO A 129 -16.97 2.32 -8.48
N VAL A 130 -16.08 2.73 -9.38
CA VAL A 130 -16.22 2.54 -10.84
C VAL A 130 -14.95 1.91 -11.42
N GLY A 131 -14.54 0.74 -10.92
CA GLY A 131 -13.60 -0.13 -11.62
C GLY A 131 -12.42 -0.69 -10.80
N ILE A 132 -12.49 -1.98 -10.52
CA ILE A 132 -11.48 -3.07 -10.61
C ILE A 132 -10.02 -2.81 -10.14
N HIS A 133 -9.73 -1.80 -9.32
CA HIS A 133 -8.37 -1.60 -8.82
C HIS A 133 -8.36 -1.59 -7.29
N VAL A 134 -8.20 -2.79 -6.74
CA VAL A 134 -7.83 -3.03 -5.35
C VAL A 134 -6.36 -3.46 -5.35
N GLY A 135 -5.53 -2.96 -4.44
CA GLY A 135 -4.14 -3.39 -4.33
C GLY A 135 -3.18 -2.32 -3.85
N LEU A 136 -2.00 -2.26 -4.48
CA LEU A 136 -0.90 -1.37 -4.09
C LEU A 136 -0.56 -0.41 -5.22
N TYR A 137 -0.60 0.89 -4.94
CA TYR A 137 -0.02 1.89 -5.82
C TYR A 137 1.45 2.10 -5.49
N VAL A 138 2.24 2.24 -6.54
CA VAL A 138 3.70 2.41 -6.49
C VAL A 138 4.03 3.63 -7.34
N HIS A 139 4.59 4.64 -6.69
CA HIS A 139 5.00 5.89 -7.31
C HIS A 139 6.52 5.98 -7.30
N ALA A 140 7.11 6.44 -8.40
CA ALA A 140 8.56 6.47 -8.56
C ALA A 140 9.22 7.55 -7.68
N SER A 141 8.48 8.57 -7.25
CA SER A 141 8.99 9.66 -6.42
C SER A 141 7.88 10.50 -5.77
N ILE A 142 8.24 11.28 -4.75
CA ILE A 142 7.32 12.23 -4.11
C ILE A 142 6.78 13.25 -5.12
N ARG A 143 7.58 13.64 -6.13
CA ARG A 143 7.14 14.57 -7.18
C ARG A 143 5.96 14.02 -7.98
N GLU A 144 5.92 12.72 -8.23
CA GLU A 144 4.81 12.07 -8.94
C GLU A 144 3.53 12.15 -8.08
N VAL A 145 3.66 11.83 -6.79
CA VAL A 145 2.58 11.96 -5.81
C VAL A 145 2.10 13.41 -5.74
N GLU A 146 2.99 14.40 -5.72
CA GLU A 146 2.63 15.81 -5.68
C GLU A 146 1.91 16.31 -6.93
N VAL A 147 2.26 15.78 -8.12
CA VAL A 147 1.56 16.11 -9.37
C VAL A 147 0.15 15.55 -9.35
N GLN A 148 -0.05 14.39 -8.74
CA GLN A 148 -1.34 13.70 -8.72
C GLN A 148 -2.26 14.19 -7.59
N TYR A 149 -1.73 14.41 -6.39
CA TYR A 149 -2.51 14.66 -5.17
C TYR A 149 -2.25 16.05 -4.55
N GLY A 150 -1.34 16.85 -5.11
CA GLY A 150 -1.00 18.18 -4.60
C GLY A 150 0.16 18.18 -3.59
N LYS A 151 0.49 19.35 -3.04
CA LYS A 151 1.67 19.54 -2.17
C LYS A 151 1.35 19.69 -0.69
N ASP A 152 0.07 19.67 -0.35
CA ASP A 152 -0.41 19.95 1.01
C ASP A 152 -0.45 18.66 1.85
N TRP A 153 0.72 18.04 1.99
CA TRP A 153 0.93 16.86 2.81
C TRP A 153 1.76 17.17 4.04
N ILE A 154 1.66 16.32 5.06
CA ILE A 154 2.58 16.30 6.19
C ILE A 154 3.44 15.04 6.12
N ARG A 155 4.62 15.10 6.74
CA ARG A 155 5.61 14.02 6.72
C ARG A 155 6.06 13.68 8.12
N ILE A 156 6.13 12.39 8.39
CA ILE A 156 6.77 11.80 9.56
C ILE A 156 8.09 11.20 9.08
N SER A 157 9.20 11.65 9.64
CA SER A 157 10.55 11.14 9.35
C SER A 157 11.31 10.90 10.66
N GLY A 158 12.27 9.97 10.63
CA GLY A 158 13.18 9.67 11.74
C GLY A 158 14.38 10.60 11.82
#